data_AF-A0ABD1UD80-F1
#
_entry.id   AF-A0ABD1UD80-F1
#
_cell.length_a   1.000
_cell.length_b   1.000
_cell.length_c   1.000
_cell.angle_alpha   90.00
_cell.angle_beta   90.00
_cell.angle_gamma   90.00
#
_symmetry.space_group_name_H-M   'P 1'
#
loop_
_entity.id
_entity.type
_entity.pdbx_description
1 polymer ?
#
loop_
_entity_poly.entity_id
_entity_poly.type
_entity_poly.pdbx_seq_one_letter_code
_entity_poly.pdbx_strand_id
1 'polypeptide(L)'
;MLLCSVLLHEFNTSIVAYTSYADTKTIRGHYVIYWELLIKDQENSPSHQVLDMCCLVMEESMNSVYRQGRVAENSIGPLEIRVVKNGTFEDLMDFINFKGCFH
;
A
#
# COMPACT_ATOMS: atom_id res chain seq x y z
N MET A 1 0.63 -8.39 3.10
CA MET A 1 1.98 -7.94 2.68
C MET A 1 2.83 -9.07 2.14
N LEU A 2 3.12 -10.12 2.93
CA LEU A 2 3.93 -11.27 2.47
C LEU A 2 3.38 -11.95 1.20
N LEU A 3 2.06 -12.05 1.09
CA LEU A 3 1.44 -12.64 -0.10
C LEU A 3 1.61 -11.76 -1.34
N CYS A 4 1.52 -10.43 -1.19
CA CYS A 4 1.74 -9.49 -2.28
C CYS A 4 3.21 -9.47 -2.73
N SER A 5 4.16 -9.63 -1.80
CA SER A 5 5.57 -9.75 -2.19
C SER A 5 5.84 -10.99 -3.05
N VAL A 6 5.09 -12.09 -2.84
CA VAL A 6 5.19 -13.28 -3.70
C VAL A 6 4.65 -12.98 -5.10
N LEU A 7 3.48 -12.33 -5.20
CA LEU A 7 2.90 -11.94 -6.50
C LEU A 7 3.83 -10.99 -7.28
N LEU A 8 4.41 -9.98 -6.60
CA LEU A 8 5.30 -9.01 -7.24
C LEU A 8 6.65 -9.61 -7.67
N HIS A 9 7.08 -10.71 -7.03
CA HIS A 9 8.34 -11.36 -7.36
C HIS A 9 8.33 -11.96 -8.79
N GLU A 10 7.16 -12.38 -9.29
CA GLU A 10 7.00 -12.84 -10.69
C GLU A 10 7.31 -11.73 -11.71
N PHE A 11 7.22 -10.47 -11.28
CA PHE A 11 7.47 -9.26 -12.08
C PHE A 11 8.84 -8.64 -11.78
N ASN A 12 9.78 -9.40 -11.20
CA ASN A 12 11.09 -8.91 -10.74
C ASN A 12 10.99 -7.61 -9.90
N THR A 13 9.88 -7.48 -9.15
CA THR A 13 9.54 -6.29 -8.40
C THR A 13 9.46 -6.63 -6.92
N SER A 14 10.02 -5.74 -6.08
CA SER A 14 9.99 -5.91 -4.62
C SER A 14 9.55 -4.62 -3.94
N ILE A 15 8.82 -4.76 -2.83
CA ILE A 15 8.43 -3.63 -1.98
C ILE A 15 9.65 -3.23 -1.13
N VAL A 16 10.13 -2.01 -1.30
CA VAL A 16 11.29 -1.47 -0.57
C VAL A 16 10.84 -0.89 0.76
N ALA A 17 9.80 -0.07 0.72
CA ALA A 17 9.24 0.62 1.87
C ALA A 17 7.72 0.73 1.72
N TYR A 18 7.05 0.84 2.86
CA TYR A 18 5.62 1.05 2.91
C TYR A 18 5.20 1.86 4.12
N THR A 19 4.07 2.54 3.99
CA THR A 19 3.33 3.12 5.11
C THR A 19 1.84 3.03 4.85
N SER A 20 1.03 3.19 5.89
CA SER A 20 -0.43 3.13 5.82
C SER A 20 -1.05 4.38 6.38
N TYR A 21 -2.17 4.79 5.79
CA TYR A 21 -2.99 5.91 6.23
C TYR A 21 -4.47 5.49 6.22
N ALA A 22 -5.18 5.82 7.29
CA ALA A 22 -6.64 5.68 7.32
C ALA A 22 -7.25 6.95 6.73
N ASP A 23 -7.77 6.87 5.51
CA ASP A 23 -8.48 7.98 4.89
C ASP A 23 -9.91 8.05 5.42
N THR A 24 -10.22 9.13 6.13
CA THR A 24 -11.55 9.43 6.66
C THR A 24 -12.22 10.59 5.91
N LYS A 25 -11.56 11.16 4.91
CA LYS A 25 -12.09 12.28 4.11
C LYS A 25 -13.05 11.78 3.03
N THR A 26 -12.88 10.55 2.58
CA THR A 26 -13.77 9.88 1.62
C THR A 26 -14.99 9.29 2.33
N ILE A 27 -16.16 9.35 1.68
CA ILE A 27 -17.39 8.77 2.22
C ILE A 27 -17.33 7.25 2.03
N ARG A 28 -17.41 6.56 3.18
CA ARG A 28 -16.75 5.28 3.53
C ARG A 28 -15.24 5.42 3.55
N GLY A 29 -14.73 5.72 4.75
CA GLY A 29 -13.30 5.77 4.97
C GLY A 29 -12.65 4.42 4.67
N HIS A 30 -11.40 4.44 4.25
CA HIS A 30 -10.70 3.26 3.77
C HIS A 30 -9.21 3.34 4.08
N TYR A 31 -8.54 2.20 3.97
CA TYR A 31 -7.11 2.12 4.20
C TYR A 31 -6.37 2.37 2.89
N VAL A 32 -5.49 3.37 2.91
CA VAL A 32 -4.55 3.66 1.83
C VAL A 32 -3.17 3.15 2.25
N ILE A 33 -2.56 2.34 1.42
CA ILE A 33 -1.22 1.79 1.64
C ILE A 33 -0.31 2.35 0.56
N TYR A 34 0.71 3.09 0.98
CA TYR A 34 1.72 3.63 0.09
C TYR A 34 2.87 2.65 -0.03
N TRP A 35 3.25 2.29 -1.25
CA TRP A 35 4.36 1.39 -1.55
C TRP A 35 5.42 2.06 -2.40
N GLU A 36 6.66 1.96 -1.97
CA GLU A 36 7.83 2.22 -2.82
C GLU A 36 8.31 0.88 -3.40
N LEU A 37 8.35 0.79 -4.73
CA LEU A 37 8.64 -0.46 -5.45
C LEU A 37 9.99 -0.38 -6.15
N LEU A 38 10.86 -1.35 -5.89
CA LEU A 38 12.05 -1.58 -6.69
C LEU A 38 11.70 -2.49 -7.87
N ILE A 39 11.61 -1.89 -9.05
CA ILE A 39 11.37 -2.59 -10.32
C ILE A 39 12.73 -2.81 -10.99
N LYS A 40 13.18 -4.06 -11.09
CA LYS A 40 14.48 -4.39 -11.72
C LYS A 40 14.43 -4.37 -13.24
N ASP A 41 13.25 -4.64 -13.80
CA ASP A 41 13.01 -4.65 -15.25
C ASP A 41 11.77 -3.81 -15.55
N GLN A 42 11.96 -2.64 -16.16
CA GLN A 42 10.87 -1.71 -16.42
C GLN A 42 9.86 -2.26 -17.43
N GLU A 43 10.31 -3.10 -18.37
CA GLU A 43 9.44 -3.74 -19.37
C GLU A 43 8.55 -4.81 -18.75
N ASN A 44 8.93 -5.36 -17.58
CA ASN A 44 8.15 -6.33 -16.81
C ASN A 44 7.54 -5.72 -15.52
N SER A 45 7.27 -4.42 -15.51
CA SER A 45 6.61 -3.77 -14.37
C SER A 45 5.22 -4.37 -14.07
N PRO A 46 4.82 -4.48 -12.79
CA PRO A 46 3.54 -5.07 -12.43
C PRO A 46 2.39 -4.21 -12.97
N SER A 47 1.45 -4.85 -13.65
CA SER A 47 0.26 -4.18 -14.17
C SER A 47 -0.70 -3.77 -13.04
N HIS A 48 -1.64 -2.87 -13.35
CA HIS A 48 -2.71 -2.50 -12.41
C HIS A 48 -3.49 -3.72 -11.89
N GLN A 49 -3.72 -4.73 -12.73
CA GLN A 49 -4.43 -5.95 -12.31
C GLN A 49 -3.66 -6.72 -11.21
N VAL A 50 -2.33 -6.73 -11.28
CA VAL A 50 -1.48 -7.36 -10.25
C VAL A 50 -1.57 -6.59 -8.95
N LEU A 51 -1.61 -5.26 -9.01
CA LEU A 51 -1.80 -4.40 -7.84
C LEU A 51 -3.21 -4.58 -7.24
N ASP A 52 -4.25 -4.74 -8.06
CA ASP A 52 -5.62 -5.03 -7.60
C ASP A 52 -5.70 -6.40 -6.90
N MET A 53 -5.03 -7.41 -7.44
CA MET A 53 -4.89 -8.71 -6.75
C MET A 53 -4.17 -8.57 -5.42
N CYS A 54 -3.14 -7.71 -5.35
CA CYS A 54 -2.47 -7.40 -4.09
C CYS A 54 -3.43 -6.73 -3.09
N CYS A 55 -4.31 -5.82 -3.53
CA CYS A 55 -5.34 -5.23 -2.67
C CYS A 55 -6.25 -6.32 -2.09
N LEU A 56 -6.78 -7.20 -2.95
CA LEU A 56 -7.70 -8.26 -2.54
C LEU A 56 -7.07 -9.21 -1.52
N VAL A 57 -5.88 -9.72 -1.82
CA VAL A 57 -5.19 -10.67 -0.94
C VAL A 57 -4.81 -10.02 0.40
N MET A 58 -4.55 -8.71 0.42
CA MET A 58 -4.39 -7.98 1.68
C MET A 58 -5.68 -7.90 2.47
N GLU A 59 -6.79 -7.51 1.85
CA GLU A 59 -8.12 -7.46 2.50
C GLU A 59 -8.51 -8.83 3.09
N GLU A 60 -8.24 -9.92 2.38
CA GLU A 60 -8.52 -11.29 2.85
C GLU A 60 -7.68 -11.70 4.06
N SER A 61 -6.43 -11.20 4.14
CA SER A 61 -5.52 -11.46 5.25
C SER A 61 -5.80 -10.63 6.51
N MET A 62 -6.68 -9.64 6.41
CA MET A 62 -7.07 -8.81 7.56
C MET A 62 -8.01 -9.56 8.51
N ASN A 63 -8.12 -9.05 9.73
CA ASN A 63 -8.94 -9.66 10.78
C ASN A 63 -10.44 -9.68 10.43
N SER A 64 -11.21 -10.47 11.18
CA SER A 64 -12.66 -10.61 10.96
C SER A 64 -13.44 -9.30 11.07
N VAL A 65 -13.03 -8.40 11.96
CA VAL A 65 -13.68 -7.09 12.17
C VAL A 65 -13.56 -6.22 10.91
N TYR A 66 -12.38 -6.15 10.32
CA TYR A 66 -12.16 -5.45 9.06
C TYR A 66 -13.04 -6.03 7.94
N ARG A 67 -13.03 -7.36 7.79
CA ARG A 67 -13.81 -8.04 6.74
C ARG A 67 -15.32 -7.86 6.92
N GLN A 68 -15.81 -7.86 8.17
CA GLN A 68 -17.20 -7.54 8.49
C GLN A 68 -17.54 -6.10 8.10
N GLY A 69 -16.70 -5.13 8.48
CA GLY A 69 -16.87 -3.73 8.11
C GLY A 69 -16.89 -3.51 6.60
N ARG A 70 -16.08 -4.27 5.85
CA ARG A 70 -15.94 -4.19 4.40
C ARG A 70 -17.08 -4.85 3.63
N VAL A 71 -17.55 -6.02 4.06
CA VAL A 71 -18.50 -6.86 3.30
C VAL A 71 -19.92 -6.75 3.83
N ALA A 72 -20.11 -6.85 5.15
CA ALA A 72 -21.44 -6.93 5.75
C ALA A 72 -21.99 -5.53 6.06
N GLU A 73 -21.19 -4.68 6.70
CA GLU A 73 -21.63 -3.38 7.20
C GLU A 73 -21.43 -2.26 6.19
N ASN A 74 -20.60 -2.49 5.17
CA ASN A 74 -20.27 -1.48 4.17
C ASN A 74 -19.77 -0.16 4.81
N SER A 75 -19.15 -0.25 5.99
CA SER A 75 -18.64 0.87 6.78
C SER A 75 -17.20 1.24 6.39
N ILE A 76 -16.46 0.28 5.83
CA ILE A 76 -15.08 0.46 5.34
C ILE A 76 -15.09 0.36 3.80
N GLY A 77 -14.49 1.35 3.13
CA GLY A 77 -14.29 1.34 1.69
C GLY A 77 -13.21 0.35 1.22
N PRO A 78 -13.06 0.15 -0.10
CA PRO A 78 -12.02 -0.73 -0.65
C PRO A 78 -10.61 -0.27 -0.25
N LEU A 79 -9.75 -1.22 0.10
CA LEU A 79 -8.33 -0.95 0.31
C LEU A 79 -7.71 -0.39 -0.98
N GLU A 80 -6.92 0.66 -0.83
CA GLU A 80 -6.22 1.32 -1.94
C GLU A 80 -4.71 1.15 -1.77
N ILE A 81 -4.03 0.69 -2.83
CA ILE A 81 -2.57 0.70 -2.92
C ILE A 81 -2.14 1.86 -3.81
N ARG A 82 -1.28 2.74 -3.29
CA ARG A 82 -0.67 3.85 -4.03
C ARG A 82 0.82 3.62 -4.18
N VAL A 83 1.27 3.42 -5.41
CA VAL A 83 2.71 3.32 -5.70
C VAL A 83 3.31 4.72 -5.72
N VAL A 84 4.39 4.91 -4.96
CA VAL A 84 5.16 6.17 -4.93
C VAL A 84 6.45 6.03 -5.73
N LYS A 85 7.09 7.16 -6.04
CA LYS A 85 8.37 7.18 -6.75
C LYS A 85 9.49 6.65 -5.85
N ASN A 86 10.53 6.08 -6.45
CA ASN A 86 11.74 5.73 -5.72
C ASN A 86 12.36 6.96 -5.05
N GLY A 87 12.80 6.81 -3.80
CA GLY A 87 13.31 7.89 -2.95
C GLY A 87 12.24 8.64 -2.16
N THR A 88 10.94 8.38 -2.37
CA THR A 88 9.88 9.11 -1.65
C THR A 88 9.97 8.89 -0.14
N PHE A 89 10.31 7.68 0.31
CA PHE A 89 10.45 7.43 1.75
C PHE A 89 11.76 8.00 2.32
N GLU A 90 12.81 8.13 1.51
CA GLU A 90 14.04 8.83 1.90
C GLU A 90 13.77 10.32 2.12
N ASP A 91 13.10 10.97 1.15
CA ASP A 91 12.66 12.37 1.26
C ASP A 91 11.76 12.58 2.49
N LEU A 92 10.87 11.64 2.77
CA LEU A 92 10.00 11.69 3.96
C LEU A 92 10.80 11.61 5.26
N MET A 93 11.81 10.75 5.33
CA MET A 93 12.68 10.62 6.50
C MET A 93 13.50 11.91 6.71
N ASP A 94 14.08 12.48 5.66
CA ASP A 94 14.82 13.73 5.73
C ASP A 94 13.94 14.90 6.19
N PHE A 95 12.70 14.97 5.69
CA PHE A 95 11.73 15.96 6.14
C PHE A 95 11.38 15.83 7.63
N ILE A 96 11.19 14.59 8.12
CA ILE A 96 10.90 14.34 9.54
C ILE A 96 12.11 14.70 10.39
N ASN A 97 13.32 14.33 9.98
CA ASN A 97 14.57 14.68 10.67
C ASN A 97 14.75 16.20 10.74
N PHE A 98 14.52 16.90 9.63
CA PHE A 98 14.56 18.36 9.58
C PHE A 98 13.57 18.97 10.56
N LYS A 99 12.29 18.53 10.55
CA LYS A 99 11.28 19.04 11.49
C LYS A 99 11.56 18.68 12.95
N GLY A 100 12.15 17.52 13.22
CA GLY A 100 12.57 17.10 14.55
C GLY A 100 13.69 17.96 15.15
N CYS A 101 14.47 18.66 14.33
CA CYS A 101 15.48 19.62 14.78
C CYS A 101 14.93 21.02 15.13
N PHE A 102 13.67 21.34 14.80
CA PHE A 102 13.02 22.62 15.15
C PHE A 102 12.00 22.49 16.30
N HIS A 103 12.12 21.46 17.13
CA HIS A 103 11.44 21.34 18.42
C HIS A 103 12.48 21.36 19.54
#